data_AF-A0A8B7DWK2-F1
#
_entry.id   AF-A0A8B7DWK2-F1
#
_cell.length_a   1.000
_cell.length_b   1.000
_cell.length_c   1.000
_cell.angle_alpha   90.00
_cell.angle_beta   90.00
_cell.angle_gamma   90.00
#
_symmetry.space_group_name_H-M   'P 1'
#
loop_
_entity.id
_entity.type
_entity.pdbx_description
1 polymer ?
#
loop_
_entity_poly.entity_id
_entity_poly.type
_entity_poly.pdbx_seq_one_letter_code
_entity_poly.pdbx_strand_id
1 'polypeptide(L)'
;MANKRLESCLSMICGLANKNNNSLIKYFVNLNSSKKFYEEPLLLHSIMNRLSKSYFMKLFFECFYECESFTDEIKSFVNKKSWSISIVDGKTSYLTACENHFVNHYIKNEGKLLSLKVYKNSLCEEEKKLFIQCSTNVCNVIFYHPIDFGEWKPKDKIKNLAIWISDSLIKKYDFEKYFLHWIFLCDKLELKLHYDTDFIKEICEWIRLSKIKFEIWYRGKHFDNLDELKILTTRSIIRYISC
;
A
#
# COMPACT_ATOMS: atom_id res chain seq x y z
N MET A 1 -21.33 -15.77 -8.17
CA MET A 1 -21.61 -15.06 -9.44
C MET A 1 -20.46 -14.19 -9.96
N ALA A 2 -19.30 -14.08 -9.29
CA ALA A 2 -18.20 -13.20 -9.71
C ALA A 2 -17.31 -13.74 -10.87
N ASN A 3 -17.49 -14.98 -11.34
CA ASN A 3 -16.52 -15.62 -12.24
C ASN A 3 -16.81 -15.41 -13.75
N LYS A 4 -18.06 -15.18 -14.18
CA LYS A 4 -18.39 -14.99 -15.61
C LYS A 4 -18.03 -13.59 -16.15
N ARG A 5 -18.08 -12.56 -15.30
CA ARG A 5 -17.64 -11.20 -15.68
C ARG A 5 -16.12 -11.07 -15.77
N LEU A 6 -15.40 -12.01 -15.16
CA LEU A 6 -13.95 -12.10 -15.14
C LEU A 6 -13.38 -12.53 -16.48
N GLU A 7 -13.89 -13.65 -16.99
CA GLU A 7 -13.50 -14.21 -18.29
C GLU A 7 -13.79 -13.22 -19.42
N SER A 8 -14.84 -12.40 -19.26
CA SER A 8 -15.17 -11.34 -20.22
C SER A 8 -14.21 -10.14 -20.20
N CYS A 9 -13.46 -9.93 -19.11
CA CYS A 9 -12.53 -8.80 -18.99
C CYS A 9 -11.07 -9.21 -19.28
N LEU A 10 -10.70 -10.48 -19.06
CA LEU A 10 -9.38 -11.02 -19.41
C LEU A 10 -9.07 -10.82 -20.89
N SER A 11 -10.02 -11.19 -21.76
CA SER A 11 -9.90 -10.98 -23.21
C SER A 11 -9.81 -9.50 -23.62
N MET A 12 -10.45 -8.59 -22.88
CA MET A 12 -10.32 -7.14 -23.10
C MET A 12 -8.91 -6.62 -22.74
N ILE A 13 -8.31 -7.08 -21.65
CA ILE A 13 -6.99 -6.61 -21.23
C ILE A 13 -5.87 -7.29 -22.02
N CYS A 14 -5.96 -8.60 -22.27
CA CYS A 14 -5.06 -9.31 -23.18
C CYS A 14 -5.19 -8.80 -24.63
N GLY A 15 -6.36 -8.28 -25.02
CA GLY A 15 -6.56 -7.63 -26.31
C GLY A 15 -5.88 -6.27 -26.44
N LEU A 16 -5.75 -5.50 -25.35
CA LEU A 16 -5.03 -4.22 -25.33
C LEU A 16 -3.50 -4.40 -25.44
N ALA A 17 -2.99 -5.59 -25.14
CA ALA A 17 -1.59 -5.99 -25.23
C ALA A 17 -1.16 -6.43 -26.65
N ASN A 18 -2.12 -6.74 -27.51
CA ASN A 18 -1.87 -7.48 -28.73
C ASN A 18 -2.00 -6.57 -29.96
N LYS A 19 -0.93 -6.48 -30.77
CA LYS A 19 -0.85 -5.66 -32.01
C LYS A 19 -1.85 -6.05 -33.11
N ASN A 20 -2.68 -7.08 -32.91
CA ASN A 20 -3.57 -7.59 -33.95
C ASN A 20 -4.99 -6.99 -33.82
N ASN A 21 -5.32 -6.15 -34.79
CA ASN A 21 -6.49 -5.28 -34.94
C ASN A 21 -7.91 -5.93 -34.90
N ASN A 22 -8.13 -7.10 -34.29
CA ASN A 22 -9.43 -7.79 -34.48
C ASN A 22 -10.02 -8.55 -33.28
N SER A 23 -9.46 -8.48 -32.07
CA SER A 23 -10.09 -9.14 -30.90
C SER A 23 -11.00 -8.22 -30.08
N LEU A 24 -10.62 -6.95 -29.87
CA LEU A 24 -11.42 -5.99 -29.09
C LEU A 24 -12.77 -5.67 -29.78
N ILE A 25 -12.76 -5.26 -31.06
CA ILE A 25 -13.94 -4.71 -31.76
C ILE A 25 -15.10 -5.74 -31.80
N LYS A 26 -14.81 -7.02 -32.07
CA LYS A 26 -15.83 -8.07 -32.11
C LYS A 26 -16.48 -8.34 -30.75
N TYR A 27 -15.75 -8.17 -29.65
CA TYR A 27 -16.31 -8.36 -28.30
C TYR A 27 -17.15 -7.15 -27.86
N PHE A 28 -16.78 -5.93 -28.29
CA PHE A 28 -17.55 -4.72 -28.02
C PHE A 28 -18.86 -4.61 -28.81
N VAL A 29 -18.90 -5.09 -30.06
CA VAL A 29 -20.14 -5.15 -30.86
C VAL A 29 -21.22 -6.01 -30.16
N ASN A 30 -20.82 -7.00 -29.35
CA ASN A 30 -21.76 -7.85 -28.60
C ASN A 30 -22.13 -7.31 -27.21
N LEU A 31 -21.34 -6.44 -26.59
CA LEU A 31 -21.67 -5.83 -25.29
C LEU A 31 -22.48 -4.53 -25.43
N ASN A 32 -22.45 -3.89 -26.61
CA ASN A 32 -23.05 -2.57 -26.87
C ASN A 32 -23.91 -2.54 -28.15
N SER A 33 -24.87 -3.45 -28.29
CA SER A 33 -25.98 -3.24 -29.26
C SER A 33 -26.82 -2.00 -28.95
N SER A 34 -26.53 -1.27 -27.86
CA SER A 34 -27.00 0.10 -27.66
C SER A 34 -25.83 1.07 -27.42
N LYS A 35 -25.64 1.97 -28.38
CA LYS A 35 -24.92 3.26 -28.33
C LYS A 35 -23.45 3.26 -28.79
N LYS A 36 -23.24 4.02 -29.86
CA LYS A 36 -21.98 4.43 -30.47
C LYS A 36 -21.13 5.19 -29.44
N PHE A 37 -19.89 4.77 -29.22
CA PHE A 37 -18.90 5.57 -28.51
C PHE A 37 -17.74 5.87 -29.45
N TYR A 38 -17.57 7.16 -29.73
CA TYR A 38 -16.29 7.76 -30.06
C TYR A 38 -15.57 8.04 -28.71
N GLU A 39 -14.24 7.92 -28.68
CA GLU A 39 -13.30 8.15 -27.56
C GLU A 39 -12.83 6.89 -26.78
N GLU A 40 -11.67 6.34 -27.20
CA GLU A 40 -11.00 5.14 -26.66
C GLU A 40 -10.40 5.24 -25.22
N PRO A 41 -10.02 6.41 -24.66
CA PRO A 41 -9.54 6.50 -23.26
C PRO A 41 -10.61 6.16 -22.20
N LEU A 42 -11.89 6.17 -22.59
CA LEU A 42 -13.02 5.91 -21.71
C LEU A 42 -13.06 4.44 -21.23
N LEU A 43 -12.39 3.52 -21.93
CA LEU A 43 -12.58 2.10 -21.72
C LEU A 43 -11.92 1.58 -20.45
N LEU A 44 -10.62 1.82 -20.25
CA LEU A 44 -9.89 1.43 -19.03
C LEU A 44 -10.52 2.08 -17.79
N HIS A 45 -10.92 3.34 -17.91
CA HIS A 45 -11.60 4.07 -16.86
C HIS A 45 -12.99 3.46 -16.54
N SER A 46 -13.75 3.07 -17.56
CA SER A 46 -15.04 2.40 -17.42
C SER A 46 -14.91 1.03 -16.74
N ILE A 47 -13.89 0.24 -17.10
CA ILE A 47 -13.60 -1.05 -16.45
C ILE A 47 -13.27 -0.83 -14.96
N MET A 48 -12.42 0.16 -14.66
CA MET A 48 -12.09 0.52 -13.27
C MET A 48 -13.34 0.87 -12.46
N ASN A 49 -14.29 1.61 -13.04
CA ASN A 49 -15.52 2.01 -12.35
C ASN A 49 -16.49 0.84 -12.11
N ARG A 50 -16.36 -0.25 -12.87
CA ARG A 50 -17.21 -1.44 -12.75
C ARG A 50 -16.64 -2.53 -11.85
N LEU A 51 -15.31 -2.56 -11.69
CA LEU A 51 -14.62 -3.54 -10.84
C LEU A 51 -14.31 -2.94 -9.47
N SER A 52 -14.25 -3.78 -8.44
CA SER A 52 -13.66 -3.32 -7.19
C SER A 52 -12.18 -3.00 -7.42
N LYS A 53 -11.68 -1.96 -6.74
CA LYS A 53 -10.30 -1.50 -6.92
C LYS A 53 -9.28 -2.61 -6.72
N SER A 54 -9.44 -3.46 -5.71
CA SER A 54 -8.54 -4.59 -5.45
C SER A 54 -8.53 -5.59 -6.60
N TYR A 55 -9.70 -5.87 -7.16
CA TYR A 55 -9.87 -6.81 -8.25
C TYR A 55 -9.22 -6.31 -9.55
N PHE A 56 -9.48 -5.05 -9.89
CA PHE A 56 -8.86 -4.40 -11.03
C PHE A 56 -7.33 -4.43 -10.95
N MET A 57 -6.75 -4.12 -9.79
CA MET A 57 -5.30 -4.04 -9.63
C MET A 57 -4.64 -5.41 -9.82
N LYS A 58 -5.22 -6.47 -9.25
CA LYS A 58 -4.74 -7.84 -9.46
C LYS A 58 -4.73 -8.20 -10.94
N LEU A 59 -5.86 -8.04 -11.61
CA LEU A 59 -6.01 -8.37 -13.03
C LEU A 59 -5.07 -7.53 -13.91
N PHE A 60 -4.91 -6.25 -13.58
CA PHE A 60 -3.99 -5.36 -14.28
C PHE A 60 -2.54 -5.85 -14.17
N PHE A 61 -2.07 -6.25 -12.98
CA PHE A 61 -0.70 -6.74 -12.82
C PHE A 61 -0.46 -8.07 -13.53
N GLU A 62 -1.42 -9.00 -13.46
CA GLU A 62 -1.33 -10.29 -14.17
C GLU A 62 -1.25 -10.06 -15.68
N CYS A 63 -2.15 -9.25 -16.24
CA CYS A 63 -2.07 -8.93 -17.66
C CYS A 63 -0.79 -8.16 -18.00
N PHE A 64 -0.38 -7.18 -17.20
CA PHE A 64 0.86 -6.42 -17.42
C PHE A 64 2.09 -7.35 -17.47
N TYR A 65 2.12 -8.37 -16.62
CA TYR A 65 3.18 -9.38 -16.59
C TYR A 65 3.17 -10.29 -17.83
N GLU A 66 1.99 -10.65 -18.32
CA GLU A 66 1.81 -11.53 -19.49
C GLU A 66 1.95 -10.78 -20.84
N CYS A 67 1.98 -9.45 -20.83
CA CYS A 67 2.16 -8.64 -22.04
C CYS A 67 3.62 -8.63 -22.52
N GLU A 68 3.86 -8.97 -23.78
CA GLU A 68 5.19 -8.82 -24.39
C GLU A 68 5.54 -7.35 -24.74
N SER A 69 4.53 -6.52 -24.99
CA SER A 69 4.73 -5.10 -25.34
C SER A 69 3.55 -4.23 -24.93
N PHE A 70 3.82 -2.95 -24.64
CA PHE A 70 2.80 -1.98 -24.24
C PHE A 70 2.57 -0.93 -25.32
N THR A 71 1.30 -0.65 -25.60
CA THR A 71 0.89 0.52 -26.38
C THR A 71 1.22 1.80 -25.61
N ASP A 72 1.36 2.92 -26.31
CA ASP A 72 1.63 4.22 -25.68
C ASP A 72 0.45 4.68 -24.80
N GLU A 73 -0.75 4.19 -25.07
CA GLU A 73 -1.92 4.40 -24.23
C GLU A 73 -1.75 3.74 -22.85
N ILE A 74 -1.31 2.47 -22.79
CA ILE A 74 -1.07 1.78 -21.53
C ILE A 74 0.06 2.47 -20.76
N LYS A 75 1.15 2.87 -21.42
CA LYS A 75 2.24 3.62 -20.78
C LYS A 75 1.72 4.94 -20.20
N SER A 76 0.92 5.68 -20.96
CA SER A 76 0.29 6.93 -20.52
C SER A 76 -0.62 6.71 -19.31
N PHE A 77 -1.40 5.62 -19.30
CA PHE A 77 -2.24 5.24 -18.16
C PHE A 77 -1.41 4.91 -16.92
N VAL A 78 -0.35 4.12 -17.06
CA VAL A 78 0.57 3.77 -15.98
C VAL A 78 1.19 5.04 -15.37
N ASN A 79 1.64 5.98 -16.20
CA ASN A 79 2.30 7.19 -15.73
C ASN A 79 1.34 8.18 -15.06
N LYS A 80 0.10 8.29 -15.54
CA LYS A 80 -0.91 9.19 -14.96
C LYS A 80 -1.48 8.70 -13.63
N LYS A 81 -1.41 7.40 -13.37
CA LYS A 81 -2.06 6.79 -12.22
C LYS A 81 -1.12 6.71 -11.02
N SER A 82 -1.68 6.97 -9.86
CA SER A 82 -1.03 6.71 -8.57
C SER A 82 -1.17 5.24 -8.18
N TRP A 83 -0.03 4.54 -8.08
CA TRP A 83 0.01 3.11 -7.79
C TRP A 83 0.24 2.83 -6.30
N SER A 84 -0.42 1.78 -5.82
CA SER A 84 -0.30 1.28 -4.46
C SER A 84 0.01 -0.20 -4.51
N ILE A 85 1.01 -0.64 -3.73
CA ILE A 85 1.39 -2.04 -3.59
C ILE A 85 1.02 -2.50 -2.19
N SER A 86 0.47 -3.72 -2.10
CA SER A 86 0.09 -4.35 -0.83
C SER A 86 0.75 -5.71 -0.70
N ILE A 87 1.52 -5.91 0.38
CA ILE A 87 2.06 -7.19 0.79
C ILE A 87 1.13 -7.74 1.86
N VAL A 88 0.45 -8.85 1.56
CA VAL A 88 -0.63 -9.43 2.37
C VAL A 88 -0.42 -10.92 2.52
N ASP A 89 -0.90 -11.50 3.62
CA ASP A 89 -0.95 -12.95 3.77
C ASP A 89 -1.87 -13.60 2.73
N GLY A 90 -1.51 -14.81 2.31
CA GLY A 90 -2.22 -15.56 1.27
C GLY A 90 -1.99 -15.07 -0.16
N LYS A 91 -1.10 -14.08 -0.37
CA LYS A 91 -0.68 -13.67 -1.71
C LYS A 91 0.11 -14.81 -2.38
N THR A 92 -0.25 -15.14 -3.61
CA THR A 92 0.46 -16.19 -4.36
C THR A 92 1.82 -15.69 -4.84
N SER A 93 2.78 -16.62 -4.97
CA SER A 93 4.09 -16.32 -5.58
C SER A 93 3.94 -15.74 -6.99
N TYR A 94 2.98 -16.23 -7.78
CA TYR A 94 2.65 -15.68 -9.10
C TYR A 94 2.28 -14.19 -9.04
N LEU A 95 1.37 -13.81 -8.14
CA LEU A 95 0.94 -12.42 -8.03
C LEU A 95 2.07 -11.52 -7.52
N THR A 96 2.90 -12.02 -6.61
CA THR A 96 4.13 -11.32 -6.17
C THR A 96 5.11 -11.12 -7.32
N ALA A 97 5.27 -12.11 -8.21
CA ALA A 97 6.11 -11.97 -9.40
C ALA A 97 5.54 -10.93 -10.39
N CYS A 98 4.22 -10.93 -10.62
CA CYS A 98 3.56 -9.93 -11.46
C CYS A 98 3.79 -8.50 -10.95
N GLU A 99 3.62 -8.28 -9.64
CA GLU A 99 3.86 -6.98 -9.03
C GLU A 99 5.33 -6.58 -9.05
N ASN A 100 6.26 -7.51 -8.81
CA ASN A 100 7.69 -7.24 -8.95
C ASN A 100 8.01 -6.77 -10.37
N HIS A 101 7.49 -7.44 -11.40
CA HIS A 101 7.70 -7.03 -12.78
C HIS A 101 7.15 -5.62 -13.05
N PHE A 102 5.92 -5.35 -12.61
CA PHE A 102 5.30 -4.04 -12.75
C PHE A 102 6.10 -2.95 -12.04
N VAL A 103 6.46 -3.15 -10.77
CA VAL A 103 7.21 -2.16 -9.97
C VAL A 103 8.56 -1.88 -10.60
N ASN A 104 9.27 -2.91 -11.05
CA ASN A 104 10.54 -2.74 -11.77
C ASN A 104 10.37 -1.87 -13.01
N HIS A 105 9.34 -2.10 -13.82
CA HIS A 105 9.05 -1.26 -14.98
C HIS A 105 8.69 0.17 -14.57
N TYR A 106 7.79 0.34 -13.60
CA TYR A 106 7.30 1.65 -13.17
C TYR A 106 8.41 2.54 -12.61
N ILE A 107 9.26 1.99 -11.74
CA ILE A 107 10.39 2.71 -11.15
C ILE A 107 11.44 3.05 -12.20
N LYS A 108 11.73 2.13 -13.15
CA LYS A 108 12.66 2.40 -14.27
C LYS A 108 12.21 3.57 -15.14
N ASN A 109 10.90 3.82 -15.21
CA ASN A 109 10.31 4.97 -15.92
C ASN A 109 10.06 6.15 -14.97
N GLU A 110 10.86 6.29 -13.90
CA GLU A 110 10.81 7.39 -12.93
C GLU A 110 9.48 7.54 -12.17
N GLY A 111 8.61 6.52 -12.24
CA GLY A 111 7.36 6.50 -11.50
C GLY A 111 7.61 6.36 -10.00
N LYS A 112 6.91 7.15 -9.18
CA LYS A 112 6.98 7.09 -7.71
C LYS A 112 5.70 6.50 -7.14
N LEU A 113 5.82 5.44 -6.33
CA LEU A 113 4.66 4.79 -5.75
C LEU A 113 3.94 5.73 -4.78
N LEU A 114 2.61 5.70 -4.80
CA LEU A 114 1.82 6.44 -3.82
C LEU A 114 1.91 5.79 -2.45
N SER A 115 1.72 4.47 -2.36
CA SER A 115 1.74 3.80 -1.06
C SER A 115 2.20 2.36 -1.13
N LEU A 116 2.95 1.95 -0.10
CA LEU A 116 3.27 0.57 0.23
C LEU A 116 2.52 0.19 1.50
N LYS A 117 1.72 -0.88 1.45
CA LYS A 117 0.97 -1.39 2.60
C LYS A 117 1.44 -2.79 2.95
N VAL A 118 1.68 -3.05 4.22
CA VAL A 118 2.21 -4.34 4.69
C VAL A 118 1.31 -4.88 5.80
N TYR A 119 0.61 -5.96 5.46
CA TYR A 119 -0.38 -6.64 6.30
C TYR A 119 0.12 -8.00 6.81
N LYS A 120 1.44 -8.18 6.93
CA LYS A 120 1.98 -9.40 7.52
C LYS A 120 3.24 -9.16 8.33
N ASN A 121 3.59 -10.14 9.15
CA ASN A 121 4.68 -10.08 10.12
C ASN A 121 6.00 -10.72 9.64
N SER A 122 5.98 -11.49 8.56
CA SER A 122 7.14 -12.22 8.04
C SER A 122 7.11 -12.25 6.52
N LEU A 123 8.21 -11.92 5.84
CA LEU A 123 8.30 -11.85 4.37
C LEU A 123 9.09 -13.05 3.81
N CYS A 124 8.62 -13.65 2.70
CA CYS A 124 9.46 -14.55 1.90
C CYS A 124 10.49 -13.75 1.09
N GLU A 125 11.45 -14.42 0.46
CA GLU A 125 12.53 -13.73 -0.26
C GLU A 125 12.04 -12.86 -1.43
N GLU A 126 11.02 -13.30 -2.17
CA GLU A 126 10.41 -12.53 -3.24
C GLU A 126 9.67 -11.29 -2.73
N GLU A 127 9.01 -11.40 -1.58
CA GLU A 127 8.32 -10.27 -0.95
C GLU A 127 9.30 -9.30 -0.29
N LYS A 128 10.41 -9.79 0.27
CA LYS A 128 11.51 -8.93 0.75
C LYS A 128 12.06 -8.09 -0.39
N LYS A 129 12.32 -8.70 -1.56
CA LYS A 129 12.77 -7.98 -2.76
C LYS A 129 11.76 -6.91 -3.19
N LEU A 130 10.47 -7.29 -3.28
CA LEU A 130 9.39 -6.36 -3.62
C LEU A 130 9.32 -5.20 -2.61
N PHE A 131 9.36 -5.53 -1.31
CA PHE A 131 9.32 -4.58 -0.22
C PHE A 131 10.45 -3.56 -0.30
N ILE A 132 11.70 -4.03 -0.45
CA ILE A 132 12.88 -3.18 -0.55
C ILE A 132 12.76 -2.24 -1.75
N GLN A 133 12.36 -2.76 -2.91
CA GLN A 133 12.19 -1.94 -4.12
C GLN A 133 11.08 -0.88 -3.96
N CYS A 134 9.95 -1.26 -3.36
CA CYS A 134 8.85 -0.33 -3.17
C CYS A 134 9.21 0.75 -2.15
N SER A 135 9.80 0.36 -1.03
CA SER A 135 10.04 1.25 0.11
C SER A 135 11.09 2.33 -0.16
N THR A 136 12.01 2.12 -1.10
CA THR A 136 12.97 3.15 -1.53
C THR A 136 12.37 4.19 -2.46
N ASN A 137 11.22 3.91 -3.10
CA ASN A 137 10.60 4.81 -4.08
C ASN A 137 9.09 4.97 -3.87
N VAL A 138 8.71 5.34 -2.65
CA VAL A 138 7.31 5.51 -2.25
C VAL A 138 7.08 6.79 -1.46
N CYS A 139 5.88 7.34 -1.57
CA CYS A 139 5.45 8.47 -0.75
C CYS A 139 5.01 8.05 0.66
N ASN A 140 4.19 7.00 0.75
CA ASN A 140 3.55 6.57 1.98
C ASN A 140 3.87 5.11 2.31
N VAL A 141 4.27 4.82 3.55
CA VAL A 141 4.46 3.43 4.03
C VAL A 141 3.47 3.18 5.15
N ILE A 142 2.77 2.05 5.09
CA ILE A 142 1.75 1.66 6.06
C ILE A 142 2.04 0.25 6.59
N PHE A 143 2.25 0.14 7.89
CA PHE A 143 2.41 -1.13 8.60
C PHE A 143 1.16 -1.44 9.42
N TYR A 144 0.64 -2.65 9.28
CA TYR A 144 -0.47 -3.16 10.10
C TYR A 144 0.00 -4.15 11.16
N HIS A 145 1.23 -4.64 11.03
CA HIS A 145 1.85 -5.57 11.97
C HIS A 145 3.34 -5.22 12.16
N PRO A 146 3.93 -5.56 13.31
CA PRO A 146 5.38 -5.58 13.47
C PRO A 146 5.98 -6.60 12.50
N ILE A 147 7.08 -6.22 11.87
CA ILE A 147 7.68 -6.99 10.80
C ILE A 147 9.20 -6.92 10.88
N ASP A 148 9.82 -8.09 10.82
CA ASP A 148 11.27 -8.20 10.84
C ASP A 148 11.84 -8.00 9.43
N PHE A 149 12.60 -6.93 9.25
CA PHE A 149 13.32 -6.63 8.01
C PHE A 149 14.76 -7.15 8.01
N GLY A 150 15.14 -7.92 9.04
CA GLY A 150 16.52 -8.33 9.28
C GLY A 150 17.40 -7.11 9.48
N GLU A 151 18.52 -7.08 8.75
CA GLU A 151 19.48 -5.95 8.79
C GLU A 151 19.09 -4.80 7.86
N TRP A 152 18.09 -4.99 7.01
CA TRP A 152 17.72 -3.97 6.03
C TRP A 152 17.05 -2.77 6.70
N LYS A 153 17.48 -1.57 6.28
CA LYS A 153 16.98 -0.31 6.79
C LYS A 153 16.77 0.66 5.62
N PRO A 154 15.64 1.39 5.57
CA PRO A 154 15.47 2.47 4.61
C PRO A 154 16.54 3.55 4.84
N LYS A 155 16.97 4.20 3.76
CA LYS A 155 17.94 5.31 3.79
C LYS A 155 17.28 6.63 3.47
N ASP A 156 16.34 6.61 2.53
CA ASP A 156 15.66 7.80 2.06
C ASP A 156 14.50 8.17 2.98
N LYS A 157 14.23 9.48 3.07
CA LYS A 157 13.06 9.96 3.79
C LYS A 157 11.78 9.59 3.06
N ILE A 158 10.78 9.16 3.82
CA ILE A 158 9.42 8.94 3.34
C ILE A 158 8.51 10.09 3.79
N LYS A 159 7.52 10.42 2.97
CA LYS A 159 6.64 11.56 3.28
C LYS A 159 5.72 11.24 4.46
N ASN A 160 5.07 10.08 4.44
CA ASN A 160 4.18 9.68 5.52
C ASN A 160 4.46 8.22 5.92
N LEU A 161 4.57 8.00 7.22
CA LEU A 161 4.58 6.68 7.83
C LEU A 161 3.29 6.49 8.62
N ALA A 162 2.58 5.40 8.38
CA ALA A 162 1.44 5.00 9.18
C ALA A 162 1.73 3.63 9.83
N ILE A 163 1.54 3.51 11.13
CA ILE A 163 1.68 2.26 11.88
C ILE A 163 0.37 2.02 12.62
N TRP A 164 -0.41 1.05 12.16
CA TRP A 164 -1.75 0.75 12.63
C TRP A 164 -1.77 -0.62 13.31
N ILE A 165 -1.42 -0.62 14.59
CA ILE A 165 -1.23 -1.81 15.42
C ILE A 165 -2.28 -1.85 16.55
N SER A 166 -3.46 -1.28 16.31
CA SER A 166 -4.55 -1.21 17.30
C SER A 166 -5.04 -2.58 17.74
N ASP A 167 -4.86 -3.59 16.90
CA ASP A 167 -5.37 -4.95 17.10
C ASP A 167 -4.28 -5.91 17.57
N SER A 168 -3.07 -5.41 17.84
CA SER A 168 -1.92 -6.22 18.27
C SER A 168 -1.18 -5.54 19.41
N LEU A 169 -1.18 -6.16 20.59
CA LEU A 169 -0.36 -5.68 21.70
C LEU A 169 1.12 -5.96 21.40
N ILE A 170 1.89 -4.89 21.19
CA ILE A 170 3.33 -4.94 20.92
C ILE A 170 4.07 -4.50 22.17
N LYS A 171 5.16 -5.17 22.53
CA LYS A 171 6.05 -4.73 23.62
C LYS A 171 6.95 -3.59 23.15
N LYS A 172 7.38 -2.74 24.07
CA LYS A 172 8.33 -1.64 23.81
C LYS A 172 9.53 -2.07 22.96
N TYR A 173 10.20 -3.16 23.35
CA TYR A 173 11.38 -3.69 22.65
C TYR A 173 11.09 -4.00 21.18
N ASP A 174 9.98 -4.66 20.88
CA ASP A 174 9.60 -5.00 19.51
C ASP A 174 9.23 -3.74 18.71
N PHE A 175 8.54 -2.79 19.34
CA PHE A 175 8.23 -1.51 18.69
C PHE A 175 9.50 -0.76 18.30
N GLU A 176 10.48 -0.68 19.21
CA GLU A 176 11.78 -0.08 18.95
C GLU A 176 12.49 -0.80 17.79
N LYS A 177 12.56 -2.13 17.87
CA LYS A 177 13.23 -2.96 16.86
C LYS A 177 12.66 -2.75 15.46
N TYR A 178 11.33 -2.74 15.32
CA TYR A 178 10.67 -2.79 14.01
C TYR A 178 10.33 -1.41 13.43
N PHE A 179 10.03 -0.41 14.26
CA PHE A 179 9.45 0.85 13.78
C PHE A 179 10.30 2.08 14.03
N LEU A 180 11.17 2.08 15.04
CA LEU A 180 11.85 3.31 15.45
C LEU A 180 12.70 3.93 14.33
N HIS A 181 13.39 3.09 13.56
CA HIS A 181 14.18 3.56 12.42
C HIS A 181 13.33 4.24 11.34
N TRP A 182 12.11 3.75 11.10
CA TRP A 182 11.17 4.35 10.16
C TRP A 182 10.64 5.71 10.65
N ILE A 183 10.38 5.81 11.95
CA ILE A 183 9.90 7.05 12.58
C ILE A 183 10.92 8.18 12.39
N PHE A 184 12.21 7.89 12.52
CA PHE A 184 13.29 8.86 12.29
C PHE A 184 13.47 9.24 10.81
N LEU A 185 12.85 8.50 9.88
CA LEU A 185 12.95 8.72 8.44
C LEU A 185 11.65 9.19 7.79
N CYS A 186 10.62 9.55 8.56
CA CYS A 186 9.40 10.10 8.00
C CYS A 186 9.25 11.60 8.27
N ASP A 187 8.52 12.31 7.40
CA ASP A 187 8.16 13.71 7.65
C ASP A 187 6.88 13.83 8.51
N LYS A 188 5.95 12.88 8.32
CA LYS A 188 4.72 12.75 9.09
C LYS A 188 4.51 11.32 9.57
N LEU A 189 4.10 11.18 10.82
CA LEU A 189 3.76 9.92 11.47
C LEU A 189 2.27 9.84 11.80
N GLU A 190 1.63 8.73 11.45
CA GLU A 190 0.31 8.35 11.96
C GLU A 190 0.45 7.06 12.76
N LEU A 191 0.12 7.09 14.06
CA LEU A 191 0.12 5.89 14.90
C LEU A 191 -1.31 5.55 15.32
N LYS A 192 -1.70 4.29 15.18
CA LYS A 192 -2.87 3.73 15.87
C LYS A 192 -2.39 2.63 16.79
N LEU A 193 -2.52 2.86 18.09
CA LEU A 193 -1.93 2.04 19.13
C LEU A 193 -3.01 1.17 19.79
N HIS A 194 -2.60 -0.01 20.23
CA HIS A 194 -3.44 -0.89 21.05
C HIS A 194 -3.82 -0.20 22.35
N TYR A 195 -5.00 -0.54 22.90
CA TYR A 195 -5.50 0.07 24.14
C TYR A 195 -4.53 -0.12 25.32
N ASP A 196 -3.92 -1.31 25.37
CA ASP A 196 -3.00 -1.74 26.43
C ASP A 196 -1.53 -1.34 26.20
N THR A 197 -1.22 -0.50 25.21
CA THR A 197 0.15 0.04 25.08
C THR A 197 0.52 0.83 26.34
N ASP A 198 1.63 0.46 26.98
CA ASP A 198 2.09 0.99 28.27
C ASP A 198 3.34 1.88 28.19
N PHE A 199 4.02 1.92 27.04
CA PHE A 199 5.22 2.73 26.77
C PHE A 199 4.94 4.02 25.97
N ILE A 200 3.77 4.64 26.18
CA ILE A 200 3.37 5.89 25.50
C ILE A 200 4.34 7.05 25.78
N LYS A 201 4.93 7.07 26.99
CA LYS A 201 5.91 8.10 27.36
C LYS A 201 7.13 8.06 26.43
N GLU A 202 7.64 6.87 26.14
CA GLU A 202 8.77 6.69 25.23
C GLU A 202 8.42 7.03 23.78
N ILE A 203 7.20 6.68 23.32
CA ILE A 203 6.71 7.12 22.01
C ILE A 203 6.74 8.66 21.90
N CYS A 204 6.29 9.36 22.94
CA CYS A 204 6.33 10.83 22.97
C CYS A 204 7.77 11.36 22.91
N GLU A 205 8.71 10.70 23.60
CA GLU A 205 10.13 11.06 23.57
C GLU A 205 10.73 10.86 22.17
N TRP A 206 10.47 9.72 21.51
CA TRP A 206 10.94 9.47 20.14
C TRP A 206 10.40 10.49 19.14
N ILE A 207 9.11 10.83 19.21
CA ILE A 207 8.50 11.83 18.34
C ILE A 207 9.12 13.21 18.58
N ARG A 208 9.31 13.60 19.84
CA ARG A 208 9.97 14.86 20.21
C ARG A 208 11.39 14.93 19.64
N LEU A 209 12.15 13.84 19.73
CA LEU A 209 13.52 13.75 19.21
C LEU A 209 13.54 13.80 17.67
N SER A 210 12.56 13.19 17.02
CA SER A 210 12.46 13.12 15.56
C SER A 210 12.03 14.45 14.93
N LYS A 211 11.39 15.35 15.69
CA LYS A 211 10.85 16.65 15.21
C LYS A 211 9.89 16.49 14.02
N ILE A 212 9.13 15.41 14.00
CA ILE A 212 8.17 15.07 12.94
C ILE A 212 6.78 15.59 13.28
N LYS A 213 5.95 15.79 12.25
CA LYS A 213 4.50 15.97 12.46
C LYS A 213 3.90 14.62 12.83
N PHE A 214 2.92 14.59 13.72
CA PHE A 214 2.31 13.33 14.13
C PHE A 214 0.81 13.43 14.37
N GLU A 215 0.15 12.28 14.24
CA GLU A 215 -1.22 12.02 14.66
C GLU A 215 -1.22 10.66 15.37
N ILE A 216 -1.71 10.60 16.60
CA ILE A 216 -1.75 9.38 17.41
C ILE A 216 -3.20 9.08 17.81
N TRP A 217 -3.62 7.86 17.55
CA TRP A 217 -4.84 7.28 18.08
C TRP A 217 -4.49 6.29 19.18
N TYR A 218 -4.93 6.60 20.40
CA TYR A 218 -4.67 5.77 21.57
C TYR A 218 -5.87 5.78 22.52
N ARG A 219 -6.32 4.60 22.95
CA ARG A 219 -7.49 4.41 23.83
C ARG A 219 -8.75 5.14 23.36
N GLY A 220 -9.03 5.08 22.06
CA GLY A 220 -10.19 5.70 21.44
C GLY A 220 -10.14 7.24 21.33
N LYS A 221 -8.98 7.86 21.59
CA LYS A 221 -8.77 9.30 21.48
C LYS A 221 -7.72 9.62 20.43
N HIS A 222 -7.87 10.79 19.81
CA HIS A 222 -6.95 11.36 18.84
C HIS A 222 -6.06 12.43 19.49
N PHE A 223 -4.77 12.44 19.16
CA PHE A 223 -3.79 13.40 19.64
C PHE A 223 -2.90 13.87 18.48
N ASP A 224 -2.78 15.18 18.33
CA ASP A 224 -1.83 15.86 17.45
C ASP A 224 -0.90 16.81 18.24
N ASN A 225 -1.02 16.79 19.57
CA ASN A 225 -0.23 17.56 20.52
C ASN A 225 0.38 16.65 21.60
N LEU A 226 1.70 16.78 21.83
CA LEU A 226 2.43 15.93 22.77
C LEU A 226 2.04 16.22 24.22
N ASP A 227 1.64 17.45 24.54
CA ASP A 227 1.31 17.82 25.91
C ASP A 227 -0.01 17.18 26.37
N GLU A 228 -0.98 17.08 25.46
CA GLU A 228 -2.24 16.37 25.71
C GLU A 228 -2.03 14.88 25.94
N LEU A 229 -1.15 14.26 25.14
CA LEU A 229 -0.83 12.84 25.25
C LEU A 229 -0.10 12.53 26.57
N LYS A 230 0.83 13.40 27.01
CA LYS A 230 1.56 13.25 28.28
C LYS A 230 0.63 13.26 29.49
N ILE A 231 -0.39 14.12 29.53
CA ILE A 231 -1.32 14.23 30.67
C ILE A 231 -1.99 12.88 30.98
N LEU A 232 -2.27 12.06 29.97
CA LEU A 232 -2.85 10.73 30.16
C LEU A 232 -1.90 9.75 30.83
N THR A 233 -0.60 9.85 30.55
CA THR A 233 0.40 9.01 31.21
C THR A 233 0.54 9.36 32.69
N THR A 234 0.41 10.64 33.07
CA THR A 234 0.51 11.09 34.46
C THR A 234 -0.73 10.73 35.29
N ARG A 235 -1.93 10.85 34.72
CA ARG A 235 -3.19 10.53 35.45
C ARG A 235 -3.42 9.04 35.69
N SER A 236 -2.84 8.17 34.86
CA SER A 236 -2.93 6.71 35.02
C SER A 236 -2.22 6.23 36.29
N ILE A 237 -1.15 6.91 36.70
CA ILE A 237 -0.37 6.59 37.90
C ILE A 237 -1.12 6.96 39.18
N ILE A 238 -1.87 8.07 39.18
CA ILE A 238 -2.58 8.54 40.38
C ILE A 238 -3.74 7.60 40.77
N ARG A 239 -4.39 6.94 39.79
CA ARG A 239 -5.47 5.98 40.10
C ARG A 239 -4.99 4.67 40.73
N TYR A 240 -3.72 4.30 40.60
CA TYR A 240 -3.17 3.08 41.20
C TYR A 240 -2.49 3.31 42.56
N ILE A 241 -2.26 4.55 42.97
CA ILE A 241 -1.71 4.90 44.30
C ILE A 241 -2.85 5.17 45.32
N SER A 242 -4.11 5.13 44.87
CA SER A 242 -5.28 5.48 45.68
C SER A 242 -6.13 4.25 46.13
N CYS A 243 -5.58 3.03 46.06
CA CYS A 243 -6.23 1.82 46.58
C CYS A 243 -5.35 1.12 47.60
#